data_AF-A0A9E4EW55-F1
#
_entry.id   AF-A0A9E4EW55-F1
#
_cell.length_a   1.000
_cell.length_b   1.000
_cell.length_c   1.000
_cell.angle_alpha   90.00
_cell.angle_beta   90.00
_cell.angle_gamma   90.00
#
_symmetry.space_group_name_H-M   'P 1'
#
loop_
_entity.id
_entity.type
_entity.pdbx_description
1 polymer ?
#
loop_
_entity_poly.entity_id
_entity_poly.type
_entity_poly.pdbx_seq_one_letter_code
_entity_poly.pdbx_strand_id
1 'polypeptide(L)'
;MAKANGHSADGNKARALELAMSQIEKQYGKGSIMRLGAEGGVQEVEAISTGSLAVDAALGIGGLPKGRIVEISGPEGAGKTMLSLHAIRESQKRGGTAAFIDAEHALDVSFARRIGVDV
;
A
#
# COMPACT_ATOMS: atom_id res chain seq x y z
N MET A 1 -56.37 -10.18 10.48
CA MET A 1 -56.04 -10.48 9.08
C MET A 1 -55.37 -9.24 8.49
N ALA A 2 -54.04 -9.23 8.37
CA ALA A 2 -53.27 -8.29 7.55
C ALA A 2 -51.80 -8.78 7.52
N LYS A 3 -51.37 -9.37 6.40
CA LYS A 3 -49.95 -9.64 6.10
C LYS A 3 -49.44 -8.49 5.23
N ALA A 4 -48.40 -7.80 5.66
CA ALA A 4 -47.72 -6.78 4.87
C ALA A 4 -46.71 -7.44 3.90
N ASN A 5 -46.84 -7.10 2.62
CA ASN A 5 -45.95 -7.49 1.53
C ASN A 5 -44.58 -6.82 1.66
N GLY A 6 -43.49 -7.58 1.60
CA GLY A 6 -42.12 -7.06 1.63
C GLY A 6 -41.14 -7.86 0.77
N HIS A 7 -41.45 -8.08 -0.52
CA HIS A 7 -40.58 -8.89 -1.41
C HIS A 7 -40.37 -8.31 -2.83
N SER A 8 -40.72 -7.05 -3.11
CA SER A 8 -40.55 -6.44 -4.46
C SER A 8 -39.50 -5.32 -4.55
N ALA A 9 -39.05 -4.75 -3.44
CA ALA A 9 -38.12 -3.62 -3.44
C ALA A 9 -36.63 -4.04 -3.60
N ASP A 10 -36.26 -5.23 -3.10
CA ASP A 10 -34.86 -5.65 -3.04
C ASP A 10 -34.28 -6.07 -4.41
N GLY A 11 -35.10 -6.69 -5.26
CA GLY A 11 -34.68 -7.12 -6.60
C GLY A 11 -34.38 -5.94 -7.55
N ASN A 12 -35.20 -4.87 -7.48
CA ASN A 12 -34.96 -3.66 -8.28
C ASN A 12 -33.71 -2.91 -7.82
N LYS A 13 -33.46 -2.88 -6.50
CA LYS A 13 -32.27 -2.25 -5.92
C LYS A 13 -30.99 -3.00 -6.30
N ALA A 14 -31.02 -4.33 -6.29
CA ALA A 14 -29.89 -5.17 -6.72
C ALA A 14 -29.56 -4.95 -8.21
N ARG A 15 -30.57 -4.91 -9.09
CA ARG A 15 -30.37 -4.68 -10.53
C ARG A 15 -29.84 -3.29 -10.84
N ALA A 16 -30.34 -2.26 -10.16
CA ALA A 16 -29.83 -0.90 -10.30
C ALA A 16 -28.36 -0.79 -9.85
N LEU A 17 -28.00 -1.49 -8.77
CA LEU A 17 -26.64 -1.56 -8.26
C LEU A 17 -25.69 -2.22 -9.27
N GLU A 18 -26.06 -3.37 -9.86
CA GLU A 18 -25.24 -4.03 -10.88
C GLU A 18 -25.03 -3.17 -12.13
N LEU A 19 -26.08 -2.49 -12.60
CA LEU A 19 -25.98 -1.57 -13.73
C LEU A 19 -25.03 -0.41 -13.45
N ALA A 20 -25.12 0.19 -12.26
CA ALA A 20 -24.22 1.26 -11.84
C ALA A 20 -22.76 0.77 -11.75
N MET A 21 -22.52 -0.41 -11.17
CA MET A 21 -21.18 -1.00 -11.10
C MET A 21 -20.61 -1.24 -12.51
N SER A 22 -21.40 -1.79 -13.44
CA SER A 22 -20.98 -2.02 -14.82
C SER A 22 -20.67 -0.73 -15.59
N GLN A 23 -21.45 0.33 -15.36
CA GLN A 23 -21.20 1.65 -15.97
C GLN A 23 -19.86 2.25 -15.50
N ILE A 24 -19.55 2.13 -14.20
CA ILE A 24 -18.29 2.60 -13.64
C ILE A 24 -17.11 1.82 -14.24
N GLU A 25 -17.18 0.50 -14.32
CA GLU A 25 -16.11 -0.31 -14.94
C GLU A 25 -15.89 0.02 -16.42
N LYS A 26 -16.97 0.29 -17.17
CA LYS A 26 -16.87 0.64 -18.59
C LYS A 26 -16.22 2.01 -18.82
N GLN A 27 -16.46 2.97 -17.92
CA GLN A 27 -15.92 4.33 -18.02
C GLN A 27 -14.48 4.44 -17.49
N TYR A 28 -14.17 3.75 -16.39
CA TYR A 28 -12.92 3.94 -15.66
C TYR A 28 -11.97 2.73 -15.69
N GLY A 29 -12.39 1.64 -16.34
CA GLY A 29 -11.60 0.42 -16.49
C GLY A 29 -11.96 -0.67 -15.46
N LYS A 30 -11.55 -1.91 -15.75
CA LYS A 30 -11.74 -3.06 -14.86
C LYS A 30 -11.06 -2.81 -13.51
N GLY A 31 -11.77 -3.11 -12.41
CA GLY A 31 -11.25 -2.92 -11.06
C GLY A 31 -11.38 -1.50 -10.49
N SER A 32 -12.01 -0.57 -11.23
CA SER A 32 -12.34 0.78 -10.74
C SER A 32 -13.36 0.79 -9.60
N ILE A 33 -14.18 -0.25 -9.48
CA ILE A 33 -15.10 -0.48 -8.36
C ILE A 33 -15.18 -1.98 -8.08
N MET A 34 -15.12 -2.36 -6.80
CA MET A 34 -15.21 -3.76 -6.38
C MET A 34 -15.86 -3.86 -5.01
N ARG A 35 -16.43 -5.02 -4.70
CA ARG A 35 -16.92 -5.32 -3.35
C ARG A 35 -15.74 -5.69 -2.47
N LEU A 36 -15.61 -5.03 -1.32
CA LEU A 36 -14.62 -5.38 -0.32
C LEU A 36 -14.84 -6.83 0.14
N GLY A 37 -13.82 -7.69 -0.02
CA GLY A 37 -13.90 -9.10 0.36
C GLY A 37 -14.61 -10.05 -0.63
N ALA A 38 -14.98 -9.59 -1.83
CA ALA A 38 -15.34 -10.52 -2.90
C ALA A 38 -14.16 -11.44 -3.24
N GLU A 39 -14.43 -12.67 -3.67
CA GLU A 39 -13.39 -13.66 -4.02
C GLU A 39 -12.36 -13.03 -4.98
N GLY A 40 -11.09 -13.00 -4.53
CA GLY A 40 -9.99 -12.25 -5.15
C GLY A 40 -9.54 -10.97 -4.40
N GLY A 41 -10.23 -10.60 -3.32
CA GLY A 41 -10.11 -9.29 -2.66
C GLY A 41 -9.13 -9.16 -1.48
N VAL A 42 -8.43 -10.22 -1.07
CA VAL A 42 -7.17 -10.04 -0.33
C VAL A 42 -6.07 -10.01 -1.37
N GLN A 43 -5.89 -8.85 -2.01
CA GLN A 43 -4.62 -8.62 -2.70
C GLN A 43 -3.55 -8.71 -1.62
N GLU A 44 -2.69 -9.72 -1.69
CA GLU A 44 -1.46 -9.72 -0.91
C GLU A 44 -0.75 -8.40 -1.20
N VAL A 45 -0.68 -7.55 -0.18
CA VAL A 45 -0.04 -6.25 -0.32
C VAL A 45 1.44 -6.52 -0.37
N GLU A 46 2.00 -6.45 -1.58
CA GLU A 46 3.43 -6.62 -1.77
C GLU A 46 4.19 -5.60 -0.91
N ALA A 47 5.16 -6.07 -0.14
CA ALA A 47 5.90 -5.26 0.81
C ALA A 47 7.41 -5.26 0.55
N ILE A 48 8.04 -4.11 0.79
CA ILE A 48 9.50 -3.94 0.80
C ILE A 48 9.97 -3.96 2.25
N SER A 49 10.90 -4.86 2.59
CA SER A 49 11.46 -4.92 3.95
C SER A 49 12.05 -3.57 4.35
N THR A 50 11.88 -3.21 5.62
CA THR A 50 12.51 -2.02 6.22
C THR A 50 13.99 -2.23 6.50
N GLY A 51 14.51 -3.45 6.33
CA GLY A 51 15.84 -3.88 6.78
C GLY A 51 15.91 -4.20 8.27
N SER A 52 14.80 -4.05 9.02
CA SER A 52 14.68 -4.40 10.43
C SER A 52 13.62 -5.48 10.61
N LEU A 53 14.05 -6.66 11.07
CA LEU A 53 13.15 -7.78 11.35
C LEU A 53 12.05 -7.40 12.35
N ALA A 54 12.39 -6.60 13.36
CA ALA A 54 11.44 -6.18 14.40
C ALA A 54 10.36 -5.25 13.84
N VAL A 55 10.72 -4.31 12.96
CA VAL A 55 9.76 -3.39 12.34
C VAL A 55 8.89 -4.13 11.32
N ASP A 56 9.49 -4.98 10.49
CA ASP A 56 8.76 -5.78 9.50
C ASP A 56 7.72 -6.70 10.16
N ALA A 57 8.08 -7.32 11.28
CA ALA A 57 7.17 -8.12 12.08
C ALA A 57 6.05 -7.26 12.70
N ALA A 58 6.38 -6.09 13.26
CA ALA A 58 5.39 -5.18 13.85
C ALA A 58 4.38 -4.65 12.82
N LEU A 59 4.79 -4.47 11.56
CA LEU A 59 3.90 -4.05 10.47
C LEU A 59 2.96 -5.18 10.01
N GLY A 60 3.24 -6.44 10.36
CA GLY A 60 2.38 -7.61 10.09
C GLY A 60 2.33 -8.08 8.64
N ILE A 61 2.78 -7.25 7.69
CA ILE A 61 2.84 -7.57 6.24
C ILE A 61 4.28 -7.81 5.74
N GLY A 62 5.27 -7.81 6.64
CA GLY A 62 6.66 -8.07 6.30
C GLY A 62 7.42 -6.87 5.70
N GLY A 63 6.91 -5.64 5.87
CA GLY A 63 7.61 -4.42 5.47
C GLY A 63 6.68 -3.26 5.09
N LEU A 64 7.23 -2.31 4.34
CA LEU A 64 6.53 -1.15 3.81
C LEU A 64 5.65 -1.55 2.62
N PRO A 65 4.35 -1.20 2.60
CA PRO A 65 3.44 -1.59 1.53
C PRO A 65 3.75 -0.84 0.22
N LYS A 66 3.91 -1.57 -0.89
CA LYS A 66 4.10 -0.97 -2.22
C LYS A 66 2.83 -0.27 -2.71
N GLY A 67 3.03 0.81 -3.46
CA GLY A 67 1.92 1.61 -4.01
C GLY A 67 1.15 2.41 -2.95
N ARG A 68 1.71 2.58 -1.76
CA ARG A 68 1.12 3.34 -0.65
C ARG A 68 2.11 4.38 -0.14
N ILE A 69 1.58 5.43 0.50
CA ILE A 69 2.38 6.43 1.20
C ILE A 69 2.62 5.93 2.62
N VAL A 70 3.86 6.04 3.08
CA VAL A 70 4.28 5.74 4.46
C VAL A 70 4.94 6.97 5.05
N GLU A 71 4.57 7.31 6.28
CA GLU A 71 5.22 8.37 7.06
C GLU A 71 6.07 7.75 8.17
N ILE A 72 7.33 8.18 8.27
CA ILE A 72 8.25 7.84 9.36
C ILE A 72 8.59 9.14 10.09
N SER A 73 8.07 9.31 11.30
CA SER A 73 8.25 10.53 12.10
C SER A 73 8.91 10.23 13.44
N GLY A 74 9.54 11.26 14.03
CA GLY A 74 10.24 11.14 15.30
C GLY A 74 11.32 12.22 15.51
N PRO A 75 11.91 12.29 16.72
CA PRO A 75 12.94 13.27 17.06
C PRO A 75 14.17 13.22 16.15
N GLU A 76 14.97 14.28 16.17
CA GLU A 76 16.31 14.28 15.57
C GLU A 76 17.16 13.15 16.18
N GLY A 77 17.94 12.45 15.35
CA GLY A 77 18.72 11.30 15.80
C GLY A 77 17.94 10.00 16.05
N ALA A 78 16.61 9.98 15.93
CA ALA A 78 15.80 8.76 16.10
C ALA A 78 16.00 7.69 15.00
N GLY A 79 16.84 7.96 14.00
CA GLY A 79 17.17 7.00 12.94
C GLY A 79 16.23 7.00 11.73
N LYS A 80 15.41 8.04 11.53
CA LYS A 80 14.47 8.17 10.39
C LYS A 80 15.17 7.96 9.03
N THR A 81 16.20 8.77 8.76
CA THR A 81 17.00 8.69 7.53
C THR A 81 17.69 7.33 7.41
N MET A 82 18.17 6.78 8.52
CA MET A 82 18.79 5.45 8.53
C MET A 82 17.79 4.37 8.09
N LEU A 83 16.59 4.35 8.66
CA LEU A 83 15.53 3.43 8.28
C LEU A 83 15.14 3.57 6.80
N SER A 84 15.03 4.81 6.30
CA SER A 84 14.75 5.08 4.89
C SER A 84 15.85 4.54 3.96
N LEU A 85 17.12 4.72 4.31
CA LEU A 85 18.23 4.18 3.51
C LEU A 85 18.27 2.65 3.55
N HIS A 86 17.92 2.01 4.67
CA HIS A 86 17.76 0.55 4.74
C HIS A 86 16.61 0.06 3.86
N ALA A 87 15.46 0.73 3.86
CA ALA A 87 14.36 0.39 2.96
C ALA A 87 14.76 0.55 1.47
N ILE A 88 15.55 1.58 1.14
CA ILE A 88 16.11 1.76 -0.21
C ILE A 88 17.02 0.58 -0.59
N ARG A 89 17.95 0.20 0.29
CA ARG A 89 18.82 -0.96 0.07
C ARG A 89 18.00 -2.23 -0.17
N GLU A 90 16.97 -2.48 0.62
CA GLU A 90 16.12 -3.67 0.48
C GLU A 90 15.31 -3.65 -0.82
N SER A 91 14.89 -2.47 -1.29
CA SER A 91 14.29 -2.31 -2.63
C SER A 91 15.30 -2.65 -3.73
N GLN A 92 16.53 -2.09 -3.65
CA GLN A 92 17.60 -2.31 -4.63
C GLN A 92 18.05 -3.77 -4.71
N LYS A 93 18.16 -4.47 -3.57
CA LYS A 93 18.46 -5.91 -3.52
C LYS A 93 17.46 -6.76 -4.31
N ARG A 94 16.21 -6.30 -4.44
CA ARG A 94 15.15 -6.98 -5.19
C ARG A 94 15.09 -6.51 -6.66
N GLY A 95 16.12 -5.79 -7.13
CA GLY A 95 16.19 -5.24 -8.48
C GLY A 95 15.36 -3.97 -8.68
N GLY A 96 14.85 -3.36 -7.61
CA GLY A 96 14.12 -2.11 -7.66
C GLY A 96 15.04 -0.89 -7.81
N THR A 97 14.51 0.19 -8.37
CA THR A 97 15.18 1.50 -8.38
C THR A 97 14.59 2.37 -7.28
N ALA A 98 15.42 3.17 -6.63
CA ALA A 98 15.00 4.13 -5.60
C ALA A 98 15.44 5.54 -5.97
N ALA A 99 14.67 6.52 -5.49
CA ALA A 99 15.03 7.92 -5.51
C ALA A 99 15.02 8.44 -4.06
N PHE A 100 16.03 9.24 -3.71
CA PHE A 100 16.10 9.93 -2.43
C PHE A 100 16.05 11.43 -2.69
N ILE A 101 15.03 12.09 -2.16
CA ILE A 101 14.88 13.55 -2.27
C ILE A 101 15.37 14.15 -0.95
N ASP A 102 16.60 14.66 -0.94
CA ASP A 102 17.20 15.28 0.23
C ASP A 102 16.81 16.76 0.32
N ALA A 103 15.78 17.05 1.11
CA ALA A 103 15.36 18.42 1.40
C ALA A 103 16.20 19.08 2.52
N GLU A 104 16.91 18.28 3.32
CA GLU A 104 17.68 18.77 4.48
C GLU A 104 19.16 19.00 4.15
N HIS A 105 19.61 18.62 2.95
CA HIS A 105 21.02 18.66 2.51
C HIS A 105 21.98 17.96 3.48
N ALA A 106 21.51 16.89 4.11
CA ALA A 106 22.21 16.19 5.20
C ALA A 106 22.61 14.75 4.83
N LEU A 107 22.35 14.29 3.60
CA LEU A 107 22.68 12.93 3.18
C LEU A 107 24.20 12.69 3.08
N ASP A 108 24.70 11.75 3.87
CA ASP A 108 26.05 11.20 3.72
C ASP A 108 26.05 10.02 2.73
N VAL A 109 26.50 10.28 1.50
CA VAL A 109 26.62 9.30 0.42
C VAL A 109 27.62 8.19 0.75
N SER A 110 28.70 8.51 1.47
CA SER A 110 29.72 7.52 1.85
C SER A 110 29.14 6.54 2.87
N PHE A 111 28.36 7.04 3.82
CA PHE A 111 27.61 6.21 4.75
C PHE A 111 26.60 5.31 4.02
N ALA A 112 25.80 5.88 3.10
CA ALA A 112 24.82 5.13 2.32
C ALA A 112 25.45 3.94 1.56
N ARG A 113 26.59 4.17 0.88
CA ARG A 113 27.36 3.09 0.23
C ARG A 113 27.81 2.02 1.22
N ARG A 114 28.34 2.43 2.38
CA ARG A 114 28.83 1.50 3.40
C ARG A 114 27.74 0.59 3.95
N ILE A 115 26.51 1.08 4.06
CA ILE A 115 25.36 0.25 4.49
C ILE A 115 24.74 -0.57 3.35
N GLY A 116 25.23 -0.42 2.12
CA GLY A 116 24.90 -1.25 0.96
C GLY A 116 23.86 -0.65 0.01
N VAL A 117 23.66 0.68 0.05
CA VAL A 117 22.88 1.39 -0.98
C VAL A 117 23.73 1.54 -2.24
N ASP A 118 23.14 1.26 -3.39
CA ASP A 118 23.73 1.53 -4.71
C ASP A 118 23.45 2.99 -5.12
N VAL A 119 24.50 3.80 -5.20
CA VAL A 119 24.47 5.28 -5.41
C VAL A 119 25.60 5.73 -6.32
#